data_AF-A0A257XL28-F1
#
_entry.id   AF-A0A257XL28-F1
#
_cell.length_a   1.000
_cell.length_b   1.000
_cell.length_c   1.000
_cell.angle_alpha   90.00
_cell.angle_beta   90.00
_cell.angle_gamma   90.00
#
_symmetry.space_group_name_H-M   'P 1'
#
loop_
_entity.id
_entity.type
_entity.pdbx_description
1 polymer ?
#
loop_
_entity_poly.entity_id
_entity_poly.type
_entity_poly.pdbx_seq_one_letter_code
_entity_poly.pdbx_strand_id
1 'polypeptide(L)' 'MASVYVIPAPAIPALPVQGSAGLFPVHRIYCVGRNFADHAIEMGHDPSREPPFFFQ' A
#
# COMPACT_ATOMS: atom_id res chain seq x y z
N MET A 1 25.66 -10.13 -12.51
CA MET A 1 24.96 -10.29 -13.80
C MET A 1 23.49 -10.03 -13.55
N ALA A 2 22.85 -9.22 -14.38
CA ALA A 2 21.39 -9.10 -14.34
C ALA A 2 20.78 -10.46 -14.71
N SER A 3 19.73 -10.87 -14.01
CA SER A 3 18.98 -12.08 -14.32
C SER A 3 18.49 -12.03 -15.77
N VAL A 4 18.72 -13.09 -16.54
CA VAL A 4 18.15 -13.23 -17.89
C VAL A 4 16.76 -13.84 -17.73
N TYR A 5 15.73 -13.03 -17.92
CA TYR A 5 14.35 -13.49 -17.90
C TYR A 5 13.93 -13.96 -19.30
N VAL A 6 13.05 -14.97 -19.34
CA VAL A 6 12.47 -15.50 -20.59
C VAL A 6 11.48 -14.54 -21.26
N ILE A 7 11.06 -13.50 -20.53
CA ILE A 7 10.22 -12.40 -20.99
C ILE A 7 10.73 -11.09 -20.36
N PRO A 8 10.42 -9.91 -20.94
CA PRO A 8 10.76 -8.64 -20.31
C PRO A 8 10.16 -8.53 -18.90
N ALA A 9 10.98 -8.18 -17.91
CA ALA A 9 10.49 -7.88 -16.58
C ALA A 9 9.63 -6.60 -16.64
N PRO A 10 8.48 -6.55 -15.94
CA PRO A 10 7.69 -5.34 -15.84
C PRO A 10 8.51 -4.23 -15.18
N ALA A 11 8.23 -2.98 -15.56
CA ALA A 11 8.81 -1.82 -14.90
C ALA A 11 8.42 -1.82 -13.40
N ILE A 12 9.36 -1.42 -12.54
CA ILE A 12 9.11 -1.32 -11.09
C ILE A 12 8.18 -0.12 -10.86
N PRO A 13 6.99 -0.31 -10.24
CA PRO A 13 6.15 0.81 -9.85
C PRO A 13 6.92 1.72 -8.89
N ALA A 14 6.88 3.02 -9.12
CA ALA A 14 7.64 3.98 -8.32
C ALA A 14 6.90 5.30 -8.14
N LEU A 15 7.17 5.99 -7.04
CA LEU A 15 6.56 7.29 -6.73
C LEU A 15 7.60 8.42 -6.85
N PRO A 16 7.17 9.62 -7.29
CA PRO A 16 8.03 10.79 -7.26
C PRO A 16 8.33 11.22 -5.82
N VAL A 17 9.54 11.74 -5.59
CA VAL A 17 9.96 12.28 -4.29
C VAL A 17 10.00 13.79 -4.37
N GLN A 18 9.24 14.48 -3.49
CA GLN A 18 9.19 15.94 -3.47
C GLN A 18 10.59 16.54 -3.26
N GLY A 19 10.99 17.48 -4.12
CA GLY A 19 12.31 18.13 -4.08
C GLY A 19 13.46 17.30 -4.65
N SER A 20 13.19 16.17 -5.31
CA SER A 20 14.18 15.29 -5.92
C SER A 20 13.80 14.94 -7.36
N ALA A 21 14.81 14.69 -8.19
CA ALA A 21 14.62 14.09 -9.53
C ALA A 21 14.54 12.55 -9.47
N GLY A 22 14.79 11.95 -8.31
CA GLY A 22 14.74 10.51 -8.09
C GLY A 22 13.32 9.96 -7.85
N LEU A 23 13.19 8.64 -7.95
CA LEU A 23 11.95 7.89 -7.71
C LEU A 23 12.12 6.90 -6.54
N PHE A 24 11.05 6.69 -5.76
CA PHE A 24 11.00 5.70 -4.70
C PHE A 24 10.35 4.41 -5.22
N PRO A 25 11.06 3.26 -5.28
CA PRO A 25 10.51 2.01 -5.78
C PRO A 25 9.53 1.38 -4.78
N VAL A 26 8.31 1.08 -5.25
CA VAL A 26 7.27 0.43 -4.45
C VAL A 26 7.51 -1.07 -4.43
N HIS A 27 7.51 -1.68 -3.24
CA HIS A 27 7.64 -3.12 -3.06
C HIS A 27 6.29 -3.79 -2.77
N ARG A 28 5.61 -3.37 -1.70
CA ARG A 28 4.27 -3.85 -1.31
C ARG A 28 3.43 -2.69 -0.82
N ILE A 29 2.12 -2.81 -1.01
CA ILE A 29 1.13 -1.87 -0.49
C ILE A 29 0.37 -2.62 0.60
N TYR A 30 0.37 -2.07 1.80
CA TYR A 30 -0.44 -2.56 2.91
C TYR A 30 -1.48 -1.50 3.24
N CYS A 31 -2.72 -1.94 3.31
CA CYS A 31 -3.85 -1.09 3.62
C CYS A 31 -4.41 -1.46 5.00
N VAL A 32 -4.83 -0.45 5.76
CA VAL A 32 -5.47 -0.65 7.07
C VAL A 32 -6.95 -0.36 6.95
N GLY A 33 -7.79 -1.35 7.23
CA GLY A 33 -9.24 -1.21 7.35
C GLY A 33 -9.66 -0.74 8.74
N ARG A 34 -10.75 0.03 8.80
CA ARG A 34 -11.36 0.55 10.05
C ARG A 34 -10.39 1.35 10.93
N ASN A 35 -9.50 2.11 10.31
CA ASN A 35 -8.48 2.91 11.01
C ASN A 35 -9.01 4.28 11.53
N PHE A 36 -10.29 4.59 11.32
CA PHE A 36 -10.96 5.80 11.79
C PHE A 36 -12.32 5.43 12.38
N ALA A 37 -12.63 5.94 13.58
CA ALA A 37 -13.83 5.57 14.32
C ALA A 37 -15.12 5.95 13.59
N ASP A 38 -15.24 7.18 13.11
CA ASP A 38 -16.45 7.66 12.40
C ASP A 38 -16.71 6.84 11.13
N HIS A 39 -15.66 6.51 10.39
CA HIS A 39 -15.78 5.67 9.19
C HIS A 39 -16.10 4.22 9.53
N ALA A 40 -15.59 3.67 10.65
CA ALA A 40 -16.00 2.36 11.11
C ALA A 40 -17.50 2.33 11.45
N ILE A 41 -18.00 3.36 12.15
CA ILE A 41 -19.42 3.49 12.52
C ILE A 41 -20.30 3.64 11.27
N GLU A 42 -19.90 4.48 10.29
CA GLU A 42 -20.58 4.65 9.00
C GLU A 42 -20.79 3.30 8.30
N MET A 43 -19.78 2.43 8.37
CA MET A 43 -19.80 1.12 7.74
C MET A 43 -20.46 0.04 8.62
N GLY A 44 -21.11 0.42 9.73
CA GLY A 44 -21.86 -0.48 10.62
C GLY A 44 -20.98 -1.25 11.61
N HIS A 45 -19.75 -0.79 11.87
CA HIS A 45 -18.79 -1.42 12.77
C HIS A 45 -18.68 -0.66 14.10
N ASP A 46 -18.42 -1.40 15.18
CA ASP A 46 -18.15 -0.81 16.50
C ASP A 46 -16.63 -0.68 16.70
N PRO A 47 -16.06 0.54 16.59
CA PRO A 47 -14.61 0.75 16.71
C PRO A 47 -14.07 0.45 18.11
N SER A 48 -14.94 0.32 19.13
CA SER A 48 -14.53 -0.06 20.49
C SER A 48 -14.40 -1.58 20.68
N ARG A 49 -14.89 -2.38 19.72
CA ARG A 49 -14.94 -3.85 19.80
C ARG A 49 -14.15 -4.55 18.70
N GLU A 50 -13.95 -3.89 17.57
CA GLU A 50 -13.28 -4.49 16.41
C GLU A 50 -11.95 -3.77 16.12
N PRO A 51 -10.80 -4.46 16.21
CA PRO A 51 -9.50 -3.83 15.94
C PRO A 51 -9.33 -3.52 14.44
N PRO A 52 -8.46 -2.56 14.08
CA PRO A 52 -8.02 -2.38 12.70
C PRO A 52 -7.41 -3.66 12.13
N PHE A 53 -7.55 -3.87 10.83
CA PHE A 53 -6.99 -5.05 10.14
C PHE A 53 -6.21 -4.65 8.89
N PHE A 54 -5.28 -5.52 8.47
CA PHE A 54 -4.45 -5.30 7.28
C PHE A 54 -4.96 -6.13 6.10
N PHE A 55 -4.86 -5.55 4.89
CA PHE A 55 -5.00 -6.26 3.62
C PHE A 55 -3.96 -5.76 2.61
N GLN A 56 -3.70 -6.56 1.58
CA GLN A 56 -2.76 -6.29 0.49
C GLN A 56 -3.46 -6.47 -0.86
#